data_AF-A0A182HQF4-F1
#
_entry.id   AF-A0A182HQF4-F1
#
_cell.length_a   1.000
_cell.length_b   1.000
_cell.length_c   1.000
_cell.angle_alpha   90.00
_cell.angle_beta   90.00
_cell.angle_gamma   90.00
#
_symmetry.space_group_name_H-M   'P 1'
#
loop_
_entity.id
_entity.type
_entity.pdbx_description
1 polymer ?
#
loop_
_entity_poly.entity_id
_entity_poly.type
_entity_poly.pdbx_seq_one_letter_code
_entity_poly.pdbx_strand_id
1 'polypeptide(L)'
;MRAHNVPRLPVKTVAIFCGESKPLSLDEYLAKFVKEMNRLQANGLRIGNRVYWVKLREIIADSPARAYIKGVKAFNAVEGCQKCTIRTEYDARTRRRFFRYGTIARSRTDKEFLENKYWEHCTKTTPLLKLKQCNMIRSFPGSERMHFADKGVFGKLTHLLPSDLKRRLRDLRYIEHWKASEHKMLLQVAGVAVLKDRLKPEM
;
A
#
# COMPACT_ATOMS: atom_id res chain seq x y z
N MET A 1 -8.15 8.53 -13.94
CA MET A 1 -7.87 7.19 -13.37
C MET A 1 -8.26 6.15 -14.42
N ARG A 2 -7.40 5.18 -14.74
CA ARG A 2 -7.73 4.06 -15.64
C ARG A 2 -7.59 2.76 -14.86
N ALA A 3 -8.62 1.91 -14.87
CA ALA A 3 -8.51 0.57 -14.31
C ALA A 3 -7.72 -0.30 -15.30
N HIS A 4 -6.45 -0.55 -15.01
CA HIS A 4 -5.65 -1.47 -15.82
C HIS A 4 -6.31 -2.86 -15.81
N ASN A 5 -6.34 -3.51 -16.98
CA ASN A 5 -7.03 -4.78 -17.26
C ASN A 5 -8.56 -4.71 -17.43
N VAL A 6 -9.17 -3.52 -17.32
CA VAL A 6 -10.61 -3.33 -17.61
C VAL A 6 -10.82 -2.03 -18.41
N PRO A 7 -10.25 -1.92 -19.63
CA PRO A 7 -10.11 -0.65 -20.35
C PRO A 7 -11.44 0.01 -20.74
N ARG A 8 -12.53 -0.77 -20.79
CA ARG A 8 -13.88 -0.28 -21.12
C ARG A 8 -14.74 0.08 -19.91
N LEU A 9 -14.23 -0.09 -18.68
CA LEU A 9 -15.01 0.21 -17.48
C LEU A 9 -15.07 1.73 -17.27
N PRO A 10 -16.27 2.35 -17.28
CA PRO A 10 -16.39 3.78 -17.04
C PRO A 10 -16.01 4.09 -15.59
N VAL A 11 -14.99 4.93 -15.40
CA VAL A 11 -14.67 5.48 -14.09
C VAL A 11 -15.59 6.65 -13.82
N LYS A 12 -16.37 6.56 -12.74
CA LYS A 12 -17.27 7.61 -12.29
C LYS A 12 -16.79 8.16 -10.95
N THR A 13 -16.67 9.48 -10.86
CA THR A 13 -16.45 10.15 -9.59
C THR A 13 -17.76 10.16 -8.82
N VAL A 14 -17.75 9.61 -7.62
CA VAL A 14 -18.95 9.52 -6.75
C VAL A 14 -18.90 10.48 -5.57
N ALA A 15 -17.70 10.92 -5.18
CA ALA A 15 -17.49 11.86 -4.08
C ALA A 15 -16.16 12.61 -4.27
N ILE A 16 -16.11 13.85 -3.79
CA ILE A 16 -14.92 14.69 -3.72
C ILE A 16 -14.88 15.31 -2.32
N PHE A 17 -13.70 15.31 -1.70
CA PHE A 17 -13.44 16.08 -0.49
C PHE A 17 -12.51 17.24 -0.83
N CYS A 18 -12.82 18.41 -0.28
CA CYS A 18 -12.03 19.63 -0.42
C CYS A 18 -11.83 20.22 0.97
N GLY A 19 -10.58 20.55 1.31
CA GLY A 19 -10.20 21.15 2.56
C GLY A 19 -8.72 21.48 2.55
N GLU A 20 -8.28 22.33 3.48
CA GLU A 20 -6.87 22.77 3.59
C GLU A 20 -5.95 21.65 4.08
N SER A 21 -6.53 20.61 4.69
CA SER A 21 -5.81 19.45 5.21
C SER A 21 -6.52 18.15 4.87
N LYS A 22 -5.94 17.02 5.32
CA LYS A 22 -6.67 15.75 5.40
C LYS A 22 -7.95 15.95 6.24
N PRO A 23 -9.01 15.17 6.00
CA PRO A 23 -10.20 15.24 6.85
C PRO A 23 -9.80 15.10 8.33
N LEU A 24 -10.39 15.91 9.20
CA LEU A 24 -10.09 15.84 10.63
C LEU A 24 -10.71 14.57 11.24
N SER A 25 -11.95 14.27 10.83
CA SER A 25 -12.71 13.10 11.27
C SER A 25 -12.83 12.05 10.16
N LEU A 26 -12.45 10.81 10.47
CA LEU A 26 -12.71 9.67 9.58
C LEU A 26 -14.20 9.33 9.52
N ASP A 27 -14.93 9.52 10.63
CA ASP A 27 -16.38 9.31 10.69
C ASP A 27 -17.10 10.25 9.73
N GLU A 28 -16.81 11.55 9.77
CA GLU A 28 -17.42 12.51 8.82
C GLU A 28 -17.07 12.17 7.37
N TYR A 29 -15.83 11.75 7.12
CA TYR A 29 -15.36 11.44 5.78
C TYR A 29 -15.95 10.15 5.19
N LEU A 30 -16.08 9.08 5.99
CA LEU A 30 -16.41 7.73 5.49
C LEU A 30 -17.77 7.19 5.94
N ALA A 31 -18.44 7.77 6.95
CA ALA A 31 -19.67 7.18 7.47
C ALA A 31 -20.79 7.11 6.43
N LYS A 32 -20.95 8.15 5.59
CA LYS A 32 -21.96 8.15 4.51
C LYS A 32 -21.70 7.02 3.51
N PHE A 33 -20.45 6.87 3.08
CA PHE A 33 -20.02 5.79 2.19
C PHE A 33 -20.29 4.41 2.81
N VAL A 34 -19.92 4.20 4.07
CA VAL A 34 -20.12 2.91 4.76
C VAL A 34 -21.61 2.58 4.88
N LYS A 35 -22.44 3.55 5.26
CA LYS A 35 -23.89 3.39 5.38
C LYS A 35 -24.51 3.01 4.03
N GLU A 36 -24.17 3.74 2.98
CA GLU A 36 -24.70 3.52 1.64
C GLU A 36 -24.26 2.17 1.07
N MET A 37 -22.97 1.85 1.14
CA MET A 37 -22.45 0.56 0.66
C MET A 37 -23.05 -0.61 1.41
N ASN A 38 -23.24 -0.52 2.74
CA ASN A 38 -23.91 -1.57 3.50
C ASN A 38 -25.36 -1.78 3.04
N ARG A 39 -26.11 -0.70 2.75
CA ARG A 39 -27.47 -0.80 2.20
C ARG A 39 -27.47 -1.45 0.81
N LEU A 40 -26.55 -1.05 -0.06
CA LEU A 40 -26.44 -1.62 -1.41
C LEU A 40 -26.03 -3.10 -1.39
N GLN A 41 -25.14 -3.50 -0.49
CA GLN A 41 -24.73 -4.89 -0.32
C GLN A 41 -25.86 -5.76 0.27
N ALA A 42 -26.72 -5.20 1.12
CA ALA A 42 -27.82 -5.93 1.75
C ALA A 42 -29.07 -6.04 0.85
N ASN A 43 -29.39 -4.99 0.10
CA ASN A 43 -30.66 -4.87 -0.62
C ASN A 43 -30.51 -4.92 -2.15
N GLY A 44 -29.28 -4.82 -2.65
CA GLY A 44 -29.01 -4.57 -4.06
C GLY A 44 -29.42 -3.15 -4.51
N LEU A 45 -29.16 -2.87 -5.77
CA LEU A 45 -29.58 -1.67 -6.48
C LEU A 45 -30.73 -2.01 -7.42
N ARG A 46 -31.89 -1.40 -7.24
CA ARG A 46 -33.06 -1.62 -8.11
C ARG A 46 -33.08 -0.61 -9.26
N ILE A 47 -33.09 -1.10 -10.49
CA ILE A 47 -33.22 -0.29 -11.71
C ILE A 47 -34.38 -0.90 -12.52
N GLY A 48 -35.50 -0.17 -12.60
CA GLY A 48 -36.77 -0.69 -13.10
C GLY A 48 -37.22 -1.92 -12.29
N ASN A 49 -37.50 -3.02 -12.98
CA ASN A 49 -37.94 -4.27 -12.37
C ASN A 49 -36.77 -5.24 -12.05
N ARG A 50 -35.52 -4.82 -12.23
CA ARG A 50 -34.34 -5.65 -11.98
C ARG A 50 -33.59 -5.19 -10.73
N VAL A 51 -33.07 -6.16 -9.97
CA VAL A 51 -32.20 -5.91 -8.81
C VAL A 51 -30.78 -6.35 -9.14
N TYR A 52 -29.83 -5.45 -8.93
CA TYR A 52 -28.40 -5.65 -9.17
C TYR A 52 -27.68 -5.75 -7.83
N TRP A 53 -27.05 -6.89 -7.56
CA TRP A 53 -26.29 -7.07 -6.32
C TRP A 53 -24.95 -6.34 -6.39
N VAL A 54 -24.70 -5.50 -5.39
CA VAL A 54 -23.46 -4.74 -5.28
C VAL A 54 -22.55 -5.42 -4.27
N LYS A 55 -21.26 -5.55 -4.60
CA LYS A 55 -20.24 -6.07 -3.69
C LYS A 55 -18.99 -5.19 -3.73
N LEU A 56 -18.46 -4.85 -2.55
CA LEU A 56 -17.13 -4.24 -2.48
C LEU A 56 -16.08 -5.25 -2.92
N ARG A 57 -15.34 -4.92 -3.99
CA ARG A 57 -14.19 -5.72 -4.41
C ARG A 57 -12.94 -5.34 -3.63
N GLU A 58 -12.48 -4.11 -3.81
CA GLU A 58 -11.20 -3.61 -3.28
C GLU A 58 -11.28 -2.10 -2.99
N ILE A 59 -10.48 -1.64 -2.02
CA ILE A 59 -10.24 -0.22 -1.73
C ILE A 59 -8.81 0.11 -2.14
N ILE A 60 -8.68 0.82 -3.25
CA ILE A 60 -7.39 1.21 -3.82
C ILE A 60 -7.05 2.62 -3.35
N ALA A 61 -5.94 2.75 -2.63
CA ALA A 61 -5.38 4.01 -2.19
C ALA A 61 -3.85 3.93 -2.20
N ASP A 62 -3.19 5.08 -2.26
CA ASP A 62 -1.75 5.16 -2.05
C ASP A 62 -1.38 4.87 -0.59
N SER A 63 -0.09 4.75 -0.28
CA SER A 63 0.35 4.33 1.06
C SER A 63 -0.11 5.27 2.19
N PRO A 64 0.04 6.61 2.08
CA PRO A 64 -0.44 7.53 3.12
C PRO A 64 -1.96 7.54 3.27
N ALA A 65 -2.73 7.60 2.17
CA ALA A 65 -4.18 7.62 2.24
C ALA A 65 -4.73 6.30 2.77
N ARG A 66 -4.15 5.16 2.37
CA ARG A 66 -4.53 3.84 2.88
C ARG A 66 -4.29 3.71 4.39
N ALA A 67 -3.12 4.16 4.87
CA ALA A 67 -2.85 4.17 6.31
C ALA A 67 -3.86 5.04 7.07
N TYR A 68 -4.15 6.23 6.52
CA TYR A 68 -5.08 7.19 7.09
C TYR A 68 -6.52 6.64 7.17
N ILE A 69 -7.10 6.14 6.07
CA ILE A 69 -8.50 5.63 6.06
C ILE A 69 -8.65 4.35 6.89
N LYS A 70 -7.59 3.55 7.04
CA LYS A 70 -7.57 2.38 7.93
C LYS A 70 -7.38 2.75 9.39
N GLY A 71 -6.97 3.98 9.70
CA GLY A 71 -6.63 4.40 11.06
C GLY A 71 -5.37 3.70 11.60
N VAL A 72 -4.41 3.35 10.74
CA VAL A 72 -3.18 2.62 11.13
C VAL A 72 -1.91 3.43 10.91
N LYS A 73 -0.82 3.03 11.55
CA LYS A 73 0.51 3.61 11.36
C LYS A 73 0.96 3.46 9.90
N ALA A 74 1.68 4.46 9.42
CA ALA A 74 2.28 4.45 8.09
C ALA A 74 3.48 3.48 8.03
N PHE A 75 3.90 3.13 6.81
CA PHE A 75 4.95 2.14 6.53
C PHE A 75 6.32 2.44 7.16
N ASN A 76 6.56 3.68 7.57
CA ASN A 76 7.80 4.13 8.20
C ASN A 76 7.80 3.99 9.74
N ALA A 77 6.70 3.56 10.35
CA ALA A 77 6.62 3.33 11.79
C ALA A 77 7.24 1.98 12.21
N VAL A 78 7.43 1.77 13.50
CA VAL A 78 7.87 0.48 14.09
C VAL A 78 6.96 -0.66 13.63
N GLU A 79 5.67 -0.56 13.92
CA GLU A 79 4.62 -1.47 13.45
C GLU A 79 3.99 -0.94 12.16
N GLY A 80 4.80 -0.59 11.16
CA GLY A 80 4.33 0.15 9.97
C GLY A 80 3.75 -0.71 8.84
N CYS A 81 4.16 -1.97 8.74
CA CYS A 81 3.66 -2.85 7.69
C CYS A 81 2.13 -3.00 7.82
N GLN A 82 1.39 -3.12 6.72
CA GLN A 82 -0.08 -3.30 6.77
C GLN A 82 -0.52 -4.74 6.51
N LYS A 83 0.43 -5.66 6.26
CA LYS A 83 0.19 -7.03 5.84
C LYS A 83 0.73 -8.08 6.82
N CYS A 84 1.81 -7.79 7.54
CA CYS A 84 2.42 -8.72 8.50
C CYS A 84 3.00 -7.97 9.71
N THR A 85 3.18 -8.68 10.83
CA THR A 85 3.65 -8.14 12.12
C THR A 85 5.14 -7.83 12.17
N ILE A 86 5.79 -7.62 11.00
CA ILE A 86 7.20 -7.27 10.95
C ILE A 86 7.41 -5.88 11.54
N ARG A 87 8.45 -5.76 12.37
CA ARG A 87 8.88 -4.50 12.98
C ARG A 87 9.98 -3.85 12.16
N THR A 88 9.99 -2.53 12.11
CA THR A 88 11.15 -1.82 11.57
C THR A 88 12.26 -1.69 12.61
N GLU A 89 13.49 -1.84 12.15
CA GLU A 89 14.69 -1.50 12.90
C GLU A 89 15.09 -0.06 12.62
N TYR A 90 15.82 0.55 13.56
CA TYR A 90 16.33 1.91 13.43
C TYR A 90 17.84 1.87 13.28
N ASP A 91 18.34 2.36 12.16
CA ASP A 91 19.76 2.60 11.95
C ASP A 91 20.10 4.00 12.45
N ALA A 92 20.85 4.08 13.56
CA ALA A 92 21.27 5.34 14.17
C ALA A 92 22.23 6.15 13.29
N ARG A 93 23.02 5.49 12.42
CA ARG A 93 23.99 6.15 11.53
C ARG A 93 23.28 6.88 10.41
N THR A 94 22.29 6.23 9.80
CA THR A 94 21.52 6.84 8.69
C THR A 94 20.25 7.54 9.15
N ARG A 95 19.90 7.46 10.43
CA ARG A 95 18.65 7.96 11.04
C ARG A 95 17.40 7.47 10.31
N ARG A 96 17.41 6.22 9.85
CA ARG A 96 16.34 5.64 9.03
C ARG A 96 15.80 4.37 9.64
N ARG A 97 14.49 4.19 9.47
CA ARG A 97 13.82 2.92 9.75
C ARG A 97 13.76 2.05 8.50
N PHE A 98 13.99 0.75 8.66
CA PHE A 98 13.93 -0.24 7.59
C PHE A 98 13.36 -1.57 8.11
N PHE A 99 12.81 -2.39 7.21
CA PHE A 99 12.46 -3.77 7.51
C PHE A 99 13.68 -4.64 7.22
N ARG A 100 14.13 -5.43 8.19
CA ARG A 100 15.24 -6.36 7.97
C ARG A 100 14.83 -7.41 6.94
N TYR A 101 15.71 -7.62 5.97
CA TYR A 101 15.50 -8.62 4.92
C TYR A 101 15.52 -10.03 5.51
N GLY A 102 14.68 -10.92 5.01
CA GLY A 102 14.60 -12.31 5.47
C GLY A 102 13.93 -12.51 6.85
N THR A 103 13.51 -11.43 7.53
CA THR A 103 12.77 -11.56 8.79
C THR A 103 11.42 -12.23 8.54
N ILE A 104 11.24 -13.39 9.17
CA ILE A 104 9.98 -14.12 9.17
C ILE A 104 9.02 -13.40 10.11
N ALA A 105 7.86 -13.00 9.59
CA ALA A 105 6.82 -12.35 10.37
C ALA A 105 5.44 -12.89 10.00
N ARG A 106 4.58 -13.02 11.00
CA ARG A 106 3.23 -13.53 10.84
C ARG A 106 2.37 -12.56 10.03
N SER A 107 1.60 -13.07 9.07
CA SER A 107 0.61 -12.26 8.37
C SER A 107 -0.44 -11.74 9.34
N ARG A 108 -0.84 -10.47 9.18
CA ARG A 108 -1.97 -9.93 9.91
C ARG A 108 -3.26 -10.56 9.40
N THR A 109 -4.21 -10.76 10.29
CA THR A 109 -5.53 -11.31 9.95
C THR A 109 -6.63 -10.29 10.26
N ASP A 110 -7.75 -10.42 9.55
CA ASP A 110 -8.92 -9.57 9.75
C ASP A 110 -9.53 -9.77 11.14
N LYS A 111 -9.66 -11.03 11.57
CA LYS A 111 -10.17 -11.40 12.90
C LYS A 111 -9.38 -10.71 14.01
N GLU A 112 -8.05 -10.82 13.98
CA GLU A 112 -7.21 -10.21 15.01
C GLU A 112 -7.20 -8.67 14.94
N PHE A 113 -7.42 -8.10 13.75
CA PHE A 113 -7.61 -6.66 13.59
C PHE A 113 -8.90 -6.19 14.27
N LEU A 114 -10.00 -6.92 14.08
CA LEU A 114 -11.31 -6.63 14.71
C LEU A 114 -11.27 -6.85 16.22
N GLU A 115 -10.53 -7.84 16.70
CA GLU A 115 -10.27 -8.09 18.12
C GLU A 115 -9.30 -7.08 18.76
N ASN A 116 -8.85 -6.06 18.01
CA ASN A 116 -7.89 -5.05 18.45
C ASN A 116 -6.55 -5.61 18.96
N LYS A 117 -6.12 -6.79 18.48
CA LYS A 117 -4.83 -7.40 18.87
C LYS A 117 -3.61 -6.63 18.33
N TYR A 118 -3.81 -5.74 17.37
CA TYR A 118 -2.76 -4.90 16.79
C TYR A 118 -2.84 -3.45 17.27
N TRP A 119 -3.10 -3.23 18.56
CA TRP A 119 -3.25 -1.89 19.14
C TRP A 119 -2.03 -0.99 18.85
N GLU A 120 -0.80 -1.53 18.83
CA GLU A 120 0.40 -0.76 18.46
C GLU A 120 0.45 -0.37 16.97
N HIS A 121 -0.23 -1.09 16.09
CA HIS A 121 -0.34 -0.75 14.66
C HIS A 121 -1.47 0.27 14.41
N CYS A 122 -2.52 0.23 15.23
CA CYS A 122 -3.66 1.12 15.15
C CYS A 122 -3.33 2.49 15.77
N THR A 123 -3.90 3.54 15.19
CA THR A 123 -3.75 4.93 15.66
C THR A 123 -5.09 5.57 16.00
N LYS A 124 -6.16 5.12 15.32
CA LYS A 124 -7.53 5.58 15.54
C LYS A 124 -8.52 4.57 15.00
N THR A 125 -9.74 4.62 15.51
CA THR A 125 -10.87 3.86 14.98
C THR A 125 -11.23 4.37 13.59
N THR A 126 -11.68 3.46 12.72
CA THR A 126 -12.14 3.80 11.36
C THR A 126 -13.57 3.29 11.14
N PRO A 127 -14.44 4.06 10.47
CA PRO A 127 -15.78 3.58 10.06
C PRO A 127 -15.75 2.33 9.18
N LEU A 128 -14.62 2.06 8.52
CA LEU A 128 -14.47 0.89 7.66
C LEU A 128 -14.62 -0.43 8.42
N LEU A 129 -14.44 -0.44 9.75
CA LEU A 129 -14.74 -1.61 10.59
C LEU A 129 -16.22 -2.00 10.56
N LYS A 130 -17.11 -1.05 10.26
CA LYS A 130 -18.56 -1.27 10.14
C LYS A 130 -18.97 -1.70 8.72
N LEU A 131 -18.06 -1.65 7.75
CA LEU A 131 -18.33 -1.99 6.34
C LEU A 131 -18.42 -3.51 6.18
N LYS A 132 -19.59 -4.01 5.76
CA LYS A 132 -19.81 -5.44 5.54
C LYS A 132 -18.98 -5.93 4.37
N GLN A 133 -18.54 -7.18 4.44
CA GLN A 133 -17.69 -7.83 3.43
C GLN A 133 -16.36 -7.08 3.13
N CYS A 134 -15.89 -6.27 4.06
CA CYS A 134 -14.59 -5.60 3.98
C CYS A 134 -13.60 -6.26 4.93
N ASN A 135 -12.57 -6.90 4.36
CA ASN A 135 -11.47 -7.48 5.12
C ASN A 135 -10.36 -6.44 5.26
N MET A 136 -10.06 -6.02 6.49
CA MET A 136 -9.12 -4.94 6.80
C MET A 136 -7.68 -5.23 6.35
N ILE A 137 -7.36 -6.48 6.03
CA ILE A 137 -6.06 -6.86 5.46
C ILE A 137 -6.16 -7.08 3.95
N ARG A 138 -7.12 -7.87 3.47
CA ARG A 138 -7.21 -8.36 2.07
C ARG A 138 -7.90 -7.39 1.13
N SER A 139 -8.93 -6.66 1.57
CA SER A 139 -9.68 -5.72 0.71
C SER A 139 -8.86 -4.48 0.33
N PHE A 140 -7.68 -4.31 0.93
CA PHE A 140 -6.72 -3.26 0.62
C PHE A 140 -5.54 -3.90 -0.10
N PRO A 141 -5.52 -3.97 -1.44
CA PRO A 141 -4.36 -4.46 -2.17
C PRO A 141 -3.14 -3.62 -1.77
N GLY A 142 -1.97 -4.25 -1.63
CA GLY A 142 -0.73 -3.48 -1.49
C GLY A 142 -0.49 -2.73 -2.80
N SER A 143 -0.37 -1.41 -2.78
CA SER A 143 -0.01 -0.63 -3.99
C SER A 143 1.49 -0.80 -4.26
N GLU A 144 1.91 -2.02 -4.50
CA GLU A 144 3.32 -2.38 -4.54
C GLU A 144 3.86 -2.38 -5.96
N ARG A 145 3.05 -2.52 -7.00
CA ARG A 145 3.56 -2.27 -8.36
C ARG A 145 3.98 -0.81 -8.55
N MET A 146 3.24 0.17 -8.03
CA MET A 146 3.62 1.58 -8.21
C MET A 146 4.80 2.02 -7.31
N HIS A 147 4.97 1.48 -6.10
CA HIS A 147 6.10 1.83 -5.22
C HIS A 147 7.33 0.95 -5.42
N PHE A 148 7.16 -0.31 -5.79
CA PHE A 148 8.28 -1.18 -6.11
C PHE A 148 8.66 -1.04 -7.59
N ALA A 149 7.73 -0.96 -8.55
CA ALA A 149 8.03 -0.91 -9.99
C ALA A 149 7.85 0.50 -10.60
N ASP A 150 6.68 1.13 -10.52
CA ASP A 150 6.33 2.15 -11.52
C ASP A 150 6.79 3.60 -11.19
N LYS A 151 6.74 4.05 -9.93
CA LYS A 151 7.27 5.36 -9.49
C LYS A 151 8.68 5.27 -8.90
N GLY A 152 9.12 4.07 -8.53
CA GLY A 152 10.48 3.82 -8.03
C GLY A 152 11.49 3.63 -9.16
N VAL A 153 11.13 2.82 -10.16
CA VAL A 153 12.04 2.29 -11.18
C VAL A 153 11.62 2.71 -12.60
N PHE A 154 10.36 2.53 -13.02
CA PHE A 154 9.95 2.83 -14.41
C PHE A 154 9.76 4.32 -14.72
N GLY A 155 9.32 5.15 -13.77
CA GLY A 155 9.31 6.61 -13.92
C GLY A 155 10.72 7.25 -14.00
N LYS A 156 11.78 6.43 -13.93
CA LYS A 156 13.19 6.80 -14.05
C LYS A 156 13.93 6.01 -15.13
N LEU A 157 13.23 5.21 -15.92
CA LEU A 157 13.78 4.39 -17.01
C LEU A 157 13.29 4.90 -18.36
N THR A 158 13.47 6.17 -18.66
CA THR A 158 13.38 6.61 -20.06
C THR A 158 14.71 6.64 -20.77
N HIS A 159 15.87 6.79 -20.13
CA HIS A 159 17.14 6.64 -20.85
C HIS A 159 18.20 5.98 -19.98
N LEU A 160 18.69 4.84 -20.47
CA LEU A 160 19.79 4.00 -19.99
C LEU A 160 20.84 4.79 -19.17
N LEU A 161 20.76 4.63 -17.85
CA LEU A 161 21.67 5.07 -16.76
C LEU A 161 22.58 6.32 -16.98
N PRO A 162 22.10 7.51 -16.55
CA PRO A 162 22.91 8.73 -16.39
C PRO A 162 22.77 9.37 -14.98
N SER A 163 23.44 10.51 -14.77
CA SER A 163 23.62 11.32 -13.52
C SER A 163 22.36 11.62 -12.66
N ASP A 164 21.16 11.24 -13.10
CA ASP A 164 19.85 11.56 -12.51
C ASP A 164 19.35 10.56 -11.46
N LEU A 165 20.24 9.72 -10.94
CA LEU A 165 19.97 8.86 -9.79
C LEU A 165 19.78 9.69 -8.51
N LYS A 166 18.62 10.34 -8.38
CA LYS A 166 18.21 11.14 -7.18
C LYS A 166 18.27 10.37 -5.85
N ARG A 167 18.40 9.04 -5.87
CA ARG A 167 18.65 8.23 -4.68
C ARG A 167 19.88 7.37 -4.93
N ARG A 168 20.99 7.72 -4.29
CA ARG A 168 22.19 6.88 -4.26
C ARG A 168 21.84 5.58 -3.54
N LEU A 169 22.20 4.45 -4.15
CA LEU A 169 22.28 3.18 -3.42
C LEU A 169 23.27 3.37 -2.29
N ARG A 170 22.95 2.83 -1.12
CA ARG A 170 23.91 2.72 -0.04
C ARG A 170 25.05 1.78 -0.47
N ASP A 171 26.14 1.84 0.26
CA ASP A 171 27.28 0.95 0.02
C ASP A 171 26.85 -0.52 0.21
N LEU A 172 27.41 -1.42 -0.61
CA LEU A 172 27.16 -2.87 -0.54
C LEU A 172 27.54 -3.46 0.83
N ARG A 173 28.47 -2.84 1.55
CA ARG A 173 28.81 -3.21 2.95
C ARG A 173 27.62 -3.13 3.91
N TYR A 174 26.57 -2.39 3.56
CA TYR A 174 25.35 -2.25 4.36
C TYR A 174 24.14 -2.93 3.74
N ILE A 175 24.34 -3.91 2.83
CA ILE A 175 23.26 -4.56 2.08
C ILE A 175 22.16 -5.13 2.98
N GLU A 176 22.52 -5.64 4.16
CA GLU A 176 21.56 -6.14 5.16
C GLU A 176 20.58 -5.07 5.70
N HIS A 177 20.94 -3.79 5.59
CA HIS A 177 20.13 -2.65 6.04
C HIS A 177 19.38 -1.97 4.90
N TRP A 178 19.54 -2.46 3.67
CA TRP A 178 18.88 -1.87 2.51
C TRP A 178 17.37 -2.09 2.57
N LYS A 179 16.61 -1.08 2.15
CA LYS A 179 15.16 -1.23 1.99
C LYS A 179 14.88 -2.06 0.75
N ALA A 180 13.66 -2.58 0.64
CA ALA A 180 13.27 -3.35 -0.54
C ALA A 180 13.39 -2.55 -1.85
N SER A 181 13.23 -1.22 -1.79
CA SER A 181 13.47 -0.34 -2.94
C SER A 181 14.93 -0.32 -3.40
N GLU A 182 15.90 -0.43 -2.48
CA GLU A 182 17.34 -0.44 -2.81
C GLU A 182 17.77 -1.80 -3.34
N HIS A 183 17.33 -2.89 -2.70
CA HIS A 183 17.52 -4.25 -3.23
C HIS A 183 16.98 -4.38 -4.64
N LYS A 184 15.76 -3.88 -4.87
CA LYS A 184 15.13 -3.91 -6.19
C LYS A 184 15.86 -3.05 -7.22
N MET A 185 16.33 -1.88 -6.81
CA MET A 185 17.11 -1.00 -7.66
C MET A 185 18.47 -1.59 -8.06
N LEU A 186 19.12 -2.33 -7.15
CA LEU A 186 20.30 -3.13 -7.51
C LEU A 186 19.90 -4.28 -8.45
N LEU A 187 18.95 -5.12 -8.09
CA LEU A 187 18.60 -6.29 -8.92
C LEU A 187 18.12 -5.93 -10.34
N GLN A 188 17.43 -4.81 -10.51
CA GLN A 188 16.74 -4.49 -11.77
C GLN A 188 17.38 -3.38 -12.59
N VAL A 189 18.24 -2.55 -11.99
CA VAL A 189 18.77 -1.35 -12.66
C VAL A 189 20.28 -1.30 -12.55
N ALA A 190 20.82 -1.12 -11.33
CA ALA A 190 22.26 -0.92 -11.16
C ALA A 190 23.04 -2.23 -11.31
N GLY A 191 22.50 -3.35 -10.85
CA GLY A 191 23.15 -4.66 -10.86
C GLY A 191 23.37 -5.20 -12.26
N VAL A 192 22.46 -4.95 -13.20
CA VAL A 192 22.68 -5.33 -14.61
C VAL A 192 23.88 -4.59 -15.21
N ALA A 193 24.13 -3.34 -14.79
CA ALA A 193 25.28 -2.57 -15.25
C ALA A 193 26.58 -2.91 -14.48
N VAL A 194 26.48 -3.14 -13.16
CA VAL A 194 27.64 -3.34 -12.27
C VAL A 194 28.11 -4.80 -12.24
N LEU A 195 27.22 -5.76 -12.46
CA LEU A 195 27.49 -7.20 -12.36
C LEU A 195 27.52 -7.90 -13.72
N LYS A 196 27.40 -7.14 -14.82
CA LYS A 196 27.33 -7.67 -16.21
C LYS A 196 28.46 -8.64 -16.53
N ASP A 197 29.67 -8.34 -16.08
CA ASP A 197 30.88 -9.12 -16.35
C ASP A 197 31.30 -10.00 -15.17
N ARG A 198 30.45 -10.09 -14.14
CA ARG A 198 30.69 -10.86 -12.91
C ARG A 198 29.68 -11.99 -12.71
N LEU A 199 28.55 -11.94 -13.40
CA LEU A 199 27.55 -13.00 -13.41
C LEU A 199 27.84 -13.95 -14.57
N LYS A 200 27.81 -15.25 -14.29
CA LYS A 200 27.91 -16.26 -15.34
C LYS A 200 26.65 -16.17 -16.23
N PRO A 201 26.75 -16.43 -17.54
CA PRO A 201 25.62 -16.32 -18.47
C PRO A 201 24.40 -17.21 -18.14
N GLU A 202 24.53 -18.15 -17.20
CA GLU A 202 23.57 -19.21 -16.91
C GLU A 202 22.78 -18.99 -15.60
N MET A 203 22.62 -17.74 -15.16
CA MET A 203 21.71 -17.36 -14.06
C MET A 203 20.44 -16.71 -14.58
#